data_AF-A0A812XFR7-F1
#
_entry.id   AF-A0A812XFR7-F1
#
_cell.length_a   1.000
_cell.length_b   1.000
_cell.length_c   1.000
_cell.angle_alpha   90.00
_cell.angle_beta   90.00
_cell.angle_gamma   90.00
#
_symmetry.space_group_name_H-M   'P 1'
#
loop_
_entity.id
_entity.type
_entity.pdbx_description
1 polymer ?
#
loop_
_entity_poly.entity_id
_entity_poly.type
_entity_poly.pdbx_seq_one_letter_code
_entity_poly.pdbx_strand_id
1 'polypeptide(L)'
;ALIETLESRGVLGQVKAKVRAEIFAALDDEQVQRPQLPRENALINELIKEYFEYNGYYHALSVLLAESGHPEEPQFDRRFLASELRVREDDRSRSHPLIYALVRGACASDGGVPPAAME
;
A
#
# COMPACT_ATOMS: atom_id res chain seq x y z
N ALA A 1 -2.61 -3.65 -31.73
CA ALA A 1 -3.46 -4.86 -31.68
C ALA A 1 -3.07 -5.83 -30.54
N LEU A 2 -2.04 -6.68 -30.68
CA LEU A 2 -1.74 -7.71 -29.65
C LEU A 2 -1.23 -7.10 -28.33
N ILE A 3 -0.35 -6.10 -28.41
CA ILE A 3 0.19 -5.38 -27.25
C ILE A 3 -0.93 -4.69 -26.46
N GLU A 4 -1.80 -3.91 -27.13
CA GLU A 4 -2.98 -3.27 -26.52
C GLU A 4 -3.96 -4.29 -25.91
N THR A 5 -4.09 -5.48 -26.52
CA THR A 5 -4.95 -6.55 -25.98
C THR A 5 -4.33 -7.18 -24.72
N LEU A 6 -3.00 -7.28 -24.65
CA LEU A 6 -2.29 -7.75 -23.46
C LEU A 6 -2.26 -6.68 -22.36
N GLU A 7 -2.26 -5.40 -22.72
CA GLU A 7 -2.36 -4.26 -21.81
C GLU A 7 -3.75 -4.16 -21.18
N SER A 8 -4.81 -4.21 -22.00
CA SER A 8 -6.21 -4.16 -21.53
C SER A 8 -6.59 -5.35 -20.65
N ARG A 9 -5.94 -6.51 -20.83
CA ARG A 9 -6.11 -7.70 -19.98
C ARG A 9 -5.21 -7.70 -18.73
N GLY A 10 -4.37 -6.69 -18.52
CA GLY A 10 -3.41 -6.61 -17.42
C GLY A 10 -2.23 -7.59 -17.50
N VAL A 11 -2.24 -8.50 -18.47
CA VAL A 11 -1.20 -9.53 -18.69
C VAL A 11 0.15 -8.88 -19.01
N LEU A 12 0.17 -7.80 -19.78
CA LEU A 12 1.41 -7.09 -20.08
C LEU A 12 2.00 -6.44 -18.82
N GLY A 13 1.14 -5.98 -17.90
CA GLY A 13 1.56 -5.48 -16.60
C GLY A 13 2.20 -6.58 -15.75
N GLN A 14 1.59 -7.77 -15.71
CA GLN A 14 2.15 -8.94 -15.03
C GLN A 14 3.51 -9.35 -15.59
N VAL A 15 3.64 -9.40 -16.92
CA VAL A 15 4.91 -9.76 -17.57
C VAL A 15 5.98 -8.71 -17.29
N LYS A 16 5.66 -7.42 -17.39
CA LYS A 16 6.60 -6.32 -17.05
C LYS A 16 7.01 -6.34 -15.58
N ALA A 17 6.06 -6.59 -14.67
CA ALA A 17 6.32 -6.70 -13.23
C ALA A 17 7.22 -7.90 -12.91
N LYS A 18 6.94 -9.06 -13.52
CA LYS A 18 7.76 -10.27 -13.38
C LYS A 18 9.17 -10.06 -13.94
N VAL A 19 9.29 -9.47 -15.12
CA VAL A 19 10.59 -9.12 -15.71
C VAL A 19 11.35 -8.14 -14.81
N ARG A 20 10.68 -7.12 -14.26
CA ARG A 20 11.31 -6.21 -13.28
C ARG A 20 11.78 -6.98 -12.04
N ALA A 21 10.95 -7.84 -11.46
CA ALA A 21 11.32 -8.63 -10.28
C ALA A 21 12.52 -9.56 -10.55
N GLU A 22 12.55 -10.24 -11.69
CA GLU A 22 13.67 -11.10 -12.09
C GLU A 22 14.94 -10.29 -12.37
N ILE A 23 14.84 -9.10 -13.00
CA ILE A 23 15.97 -8.19 -13.19
C ILE A 23 16.51 -7.72 -11.83
N PHE A 24 15.63 -7.34 -10.90
CA PHE A 24 16.02 -6.95 -9.54
C PHE A 24 16.69 -8.12 -8.79
N ALA A 25 16.16 -9.34 -8.90
CA ALA A 25 16.73 -10.52 -8.28
C ALA A 25 18.09 -10.91 -8.89
N ALA A 26 18.27 -10.75 -10.21
CA ALA A 26 19.52 -11.03 -10.90
C ALA A 26 20.59 -9.94 -10.67
N LEU A 27 20.17 -8.71 -10.39
CA LEU A 27 21.06 -7.61 -9.97
C LEU A 27 21.46 -7.71 -8.48
N ASP A 28 20.79 -8.56 -7.68
CA ASP A 28 21.04 -8.74 -6.24
C ASP A 28 22.41 -9.40 -5.95
N ASP A 29 23.09 -9.96 -6.95
CA ASP A 29 24.50 -10.42 -6.85
C ASP A 29 25.50 -9.26 -6.77
N GLU A 30 25.11 -8.03 -7.14
CA GLU A 30 25.93 -6.82 -7.02
C GLU A 30 25.35 -5.82 -6.01
N GLN A 31 25.51 -6.11 -4.70
CA GLN A 31 25.76 -5.13 -3.63
C GLN A 31 24.94 -3.81 -3.59
N VAL A 32 23.69 -3.76 -4.05
CA VAL A 32 22.83 -2.62 -3.74
C VAL A 32 22.27 -2.87 -2.35
N GLN A 33 22.92 -2.32 -1.32
CA GLN A 33 22.36 -2.27 0.03
C GLN A 33 20.96 -1.69 -0.07
N ARG A 34 19.93 -2.55 0.00
CA ARG A 34 18.54 -2.11 0.05
C ARG A 34 18.47 -1.07 1.15
N PRO A 35 18.08 0.18 0.84
CA PRO A 35 18.09 1.24 1.83
C PRO A 35 17.30 0.73 3.03
N GLN A 36 17.89 0.75 4.22
CA GLN A 36 17.18 0.34 5.43
C GLN A 36 15.91 1.18 5.48
N LEU A 37 14.76 0.53 5.24
CA LEU A 37 13.48 1.21 5.22
C LEU A 37 13.32 1.89 6.58
N PRO A 38 13.28 3.23 6.65
CA PRO A 38 13.00 3.89 7.91
C PRO A 38 11.66 3.38 8.44
N ARG A 39 11.53 3.34 9.76
CA ARG A 39 10.38 2.72 10.44
C ARG A 39 9.05 3.26 9.92
N GLU A 40 9.01 4.55 9.61
CA GLU A 40 7.89 5.26 9.02
C GLU A 40 7.50 4.68 7.65
N ASN A 41 8.48 4.41 6.78
CA ASN A 41 8.23 3.83 5.47
C ASN A 41 7.75 2.39 5.57
N ALA A 42 8.25 1.60 6.53
CA ALA A 42 7.75 0.25 6.77
C ALA A 42 6.28 0.26 7.21
N LEU A 43 5.89 1.19 8.08
CA LEU A 43 4.49 1.39 8.49
C LEU A 43 3.61 1.80 7.30
N ILE A 44 4.07 2.76 6.49
CA ILE A 44 3.34 3.23 5.31
C ILE A 44 3.17 2.09 4.29
N ASN A 45 4.23 1.33 4.02
CA ASN A 45 4.18 0.22 3.08
C ASN A 45 3.21 -0.88 3.53
N GLU A 46 3.11 -1.14 4.83
CA GLU A 46 2.13 -2.09 5.38
C GLU A 46 0.69 -1.59 5.22
N LEU A 47 0.44 -0.29 5.42
CA LEU A 47 -0.88 0.30 5.13
C LEU A 47 -1.24 0.22 3.64
N ILE A 48 -0.27 0.46 2.75
CA ILE A 48 -0.47 0.38 1.29
C ILE A 48 -0.68 -1.06 0.87
N LYS A 49 0.08 -2.01 1.44
CA LYS A 49 -0.07 -3.44 1.20
C LYS A 49 -1.47 -3.91 1.55
N GLU A 50 -1.94 -3.61 2.76
CA GLU A 50 -3.30 -3.92 3.21
C GLU A 50 -4.37 -3.30 2.28
N TYR A 51 -4.16 -2.06 1.85
CA TYR A 51 -5.05 -1.38 0.90
C TYR A 51 -5.09 -2.07 -0.47
N PHE A 52 -3.93 -2.48 -1.00
CA PHE A 52 -3.84 -3.18 -2.28
C PHE A 52 -4.45 -4.57 -2.22
N GLU A 53 -4.22 -5.32 -1.14
CA GLU A 53 -4.82 -6.64 -0.93
C GLU A 53 -6.35 -6.55 -0.87
N TYR A 54 -6.87 -5.58 -0.11
CA TYR A 54 -8.32 -5.37 0.03
C TYR A 54 -9.00 -4.96 -1.29
N ASN A 55 -8.33 -4.14 -2.11
CA ASN A 55 -8.88 -3.68 -3.39
C ASN A 55 -8.51 -4.61 -4.58
N GLY A 56 -7.74 -5.68 -4.35
CA GLY A 56 -7.35 -6.64 -5.39
C GLY A 56 -6.26 -6.14 -6.35
N TYR A 57 -5.44 -5.17 -5.96
CA TYR A 57 -4.36 -4.60 -6.78
C TYR A 57 -3.05 -5.41 -6.72
N TYR A 58 -3.15 -6.72 -6.91
CA TYR A 58 -2.02 -7.66 -6.72
C TYR A 58 -0.81 -7.39 -7.62
N HIS A 59 -1.02 -6.84 -8.82
CA HIS A 59 0.08 -6.51 -9.74
C HIS A 59 0.89 -5.29 -9.29
N ALA A 60 0.22 -4.29 -8.71
CA ALA A 60 0.91 -3.13 -8.14
C ALA A 60 1.64 -3.55 -6.85
N LEU A 61 1.03 -4.43 -6.06
CA LEU A 61 1.64 -4.97 -4.85
C LEU A 61 2.95 -5.72 -5.14
N SER A 62 2.99 -6.59 -6.16
CA SER A 62 4.22 -7.34 -6.46
C SER A 62 5.40 -6.43 -6.82
N VAL A 63 5.11 -5.32 -7.52
CA VAL A 63 6.13 -4.31 -7.85
C VAL A 63 6.57 -3.57 -6.60
N LEU A 64 5.63 -3.14 -5.76
CA LEU A 64 5.93 -2.45 -4.50
C LEU A 64 6.84 -3.29 -3.59
N LEU A 65 6.52 -4.57 -3.38
CA LEU A 65 7.31 -5.46 -2.54
C LEU A 65 8.72 -5.64 -3.09
N ALA A 66 8.86 -5.82 -4.41
CA ALA A 66 10.16 -5.96 -5.06
C ALA A 66 10.99 -4.67 -5.00
N GLU A 67 10.39 -3.50 -5.27
CA GLU A 67 11.10 -2.20 -5.29
C GLU A 67 11.49 -1.73 -3.89
N SER A 68 10.65 -1.97 -2.88
CA SER A 68 10.94 -1.58 -1.50
C SER A 68 11.78 -2.60 -0.74
N GLY A 69 11.85 -3.84 -1.21
CA GLY A 69 12.41 -4.96 -0.43
C GLY A 69 11.56 -5.33 0.78
N HIS A 70 10.30 -4.88 0.82
CA HIS A 70 9.35 -5.16 1.90
C HIS A 70 8.87 -6.62 1.81
N PRO A 71 8.80 -7.36 2.92
CA PRO A 71 8.45 -8.77 2.86
C PRO A 71 6.97 -9.00 2.54
N GLU A 72 6.73 -10.14 1.90
CA GLU A 72 5.37 -10.60 1.56
C GLU A 72 4.59 -11.05 2.81
N GLU A 73 5.28 -11.47 3.87
CA GLU A 73 4.67 -11.71 5.18
C GLU A 73 4.42 -10.39 5.92
N PRO A 74 3.28 -10.25 6.62
CA PRO A 74 2.98 -9.04 7.39
C PRO A 74 4.00 -8.87 8.52
N GLN A 75 4.75 -7.75 8.52
CA GLN A 75 5.78 -7.49 9.52
C GLN A 75 5.21 -7.05 10.86
N PHE A 76 4.01 -6.49 10.85
CA PHE A 76 3.36 -5.93 12.03
C PHE A 76 1.96 -6.51 12.22
N ASP A 77 1.59 -6.73 13.48
CA ASP A 77 0.21 -7.01 13.82
C ASP A 77 -0.64 -5.76 13.55
N ARG A 78 -1.85 -5.96 13.01
CA ARG A 78 -2.83 -4.90 12.78
C ARG A 78 -3.07 -4.07 14.04
N ARG A 79 -3.14 -4.71 15.22
CA ARG A 79 -3.32 -4.01 16.51
C ARG A 79 -2.16 -3.09 16.82
N PHE A 80 -0.94 -3.52 16.48
CA PHE A 80 0.26 -2.71 16.63
C PHE A 80 0.19 -1.48 15.70
N LEU A 81 -0.13 -1.68 14.41
CA LEU A 81 -0.30 -0.59 13.45
C LEU A 81 -1.35 0.42 13.91
N ALA A 82 -2.52 -0.05 14.36
CA ALA A 82 -3.59 0.81 14.87
C ALA A 82 -3.13 1.65 16.07
N SER A 83 -2.36 1.04 17.00
CA SER A 83 -1.83 1.72 18.17
C SER A 83 -0.77 2.77 17.82
N GLU A 84 0.15 2.46 16.90
CA GLU A 84 1.21 3.36 16.46
C GLU A 84 0.63 4.59 15.76
N LEU A 85 -0.41 4.38 14.94
CA LEU A 85 -1.12 5.41 14.20
C LEU A 85 -2.20 6.13 15.02
N ARG A 86 -2.39 5.73 16.28
CA ARG A 86 -3.42 6.27 17.20
C ARG A 86 -4.83 6.20 16.62
N VAL A 87 -5.10 5.19 15.80
CA VAL A 87 -6.41 4.95 15.19
C VAL A 87 -7.26 4.13 16.15
N ARG A 88 -8.47 4.61 16.47
CA ARG A 88 -9.46 3.83 17.20
C ARG A 88 -10.22 2.94 16.22
N GLU A 89 -10.00 1.63 16.29
CA GLU A 89 -10.77 0.67 15.52
C GLU A 89 -12.12 0.40 16.19
N ASP A 90 -13.21 0.66 15.46
CA ASP A 90 -14.54 0.17 15.78
C ASP A 90 -14.85 -1.12 14.98
N ASP A 91 -15.95 -1.81 15.30
CA ASP A 91 -16.31 -3.08 14.63
C ASP A 91 -16.53 -2.91 13.11
N ARG A 92 -16.85 -1.70 12.64
CA ARG A 92 -16.97 -1.37 11.21
C ARG A 92 -15.63 -1.10 10.54
N SER A 93 -14.63 -0.66 11.29
CA SER A 93 -13.29 -0.34 10.80
C SER A 93 -12.40 -1.57 10.73
N ARG A 94 -12.71 -2.63 11.50
CA ARG A 94 -12.00 -3.92 11.42
C ARG A 94 -12.18 -4.64 10.08
N SER A 95 -13.29 -4.39 9.37
CA SER A 95 -13.54 -4.98 8.06
C SER A 95 -12.93 -4.20 6.89
N HIS A 96 -12.26 -3.08 7.16
CA HIS A 96 -11.66 -2.21 6.15
C HIS A 96 -10.18 -1.99 6.47
N PRO A 97 -9.33 -1.69 5.47
CA PRO A 97 -7.93 -1.35 5.71
C PRO A 97 -7.77 -0.14 6.63
N LEU A 98 -6.73 -0.14 7.45
CA LEU A 98 -6.46 0.91 8.45
C LEU A 98 -6.35 2.30 7.82
N ILE A 99 -5.91 2.38 6.56
CA ILE A 99 -5.83 3.64 5.82
C ILE A 99 -7.21 4.33 5.66
N TYR A 100 -8.31 3.57 5.59
CA TYR A 100 -9.67 4.15 5.52
C TYR A 100 -10.07 4.79 6.86
N ALA A 101 -9.60 4.24 7.98
CA ALA A 101 -9.84 4.82 9.29
C ALA A 101 -9.01 6.10 9.49
N LEU A 102 -7.77 6.14 8.99
CA LEU A 102 -6.93 7.34 8.97
C LEU A 102 -7.58 8.50 8.18
N VAL A 103 -8.04 8.23 6.96
CA VAL A 103 -8.70 9.26 6.12
C VAL A 103 -9.97 9.76 6.79
N ARG A 104 -10.79 8.89 7.37
CA ARG A 104 -11.99 9.30 8.12
C ARG A 104 -11.64 10.17 9.33
N GLY A 105 -10.58 9.83 10.07
CA GLY A 105 -10.08 10.64 11.19
C GLY A 105 -9.63 12.04 10.74
N ALA A 106 -8.87 12.12 9.65
CA ALA A 106 -8.38 13.38 9.10
C ALA A 106 -9.52 14.27 8.56
N CYS A 107 -10.47 13.70 7.82
CA CYS A 107 -11.63 14.44 7.32
C CYS A 107 -12.57 14.89 8.45
N ALA A 108 -12.68 14.12 9.54
CA ALA A 108 -13.48 14.50 10.70
C ALA A 108 -12.85 15.66 11.49
N SER A 109 -11.52 15.76 11.54
CA SER A 109 -10.83 16.89 12.18
C SER A 109 -10.93 18.21 11.39
N ASP A 110 -11.33 18.15 10.11
CA ASP A 110 -11.47 19.33 9.24
C ASP A 110 -12.92 19.86 9.17
N GLY A 111 -13.84 19.29 9.96
CA GLY A 111 -15.27 19.66 10.03
C GLY A 111 -15.57 20.94 10.82
N GLY A 112 -14.66 21.92 10.80
CA GLY A 112 -14.67 23.12 11.63
C GLY A 112 -14.89 24.44 10.92
N VAL A 113 -15.68 24.51 9.84
CA VAL A 113 -16.31 25.77 9.39
C VAL A 113 -17.72 25.46 8.87
N PRO A 114 -18.80 25.87 9.56
CA PRO A 114 -20.14 25.82 8.99
C PRO A 114 -20.21 26.81 7.80
N PRO A 115 -20.74 26.41 6.64
CA PRO A 115 -21.01 27.36 5.57
C PRO A 115 -22.00 28.39 6.11
N ALA A 116 -21.55 29.65 6.08
CA ALA A 116 -22.31 30.81 6.50
C ALA A 116 -23.73 30.77 5.94
N ALA A 117 -24.67 31.17 6.79
CA ALA A 117 -26.00 31.56 6.39
C ALA A 117 -25.93 32.46 5.15
N MET A 118 -26.47 31.97 4.04
CA MET A 118 -26.90 32.82 2.94
C MET A 118 -28.30 33.33 3.30
N GLU A 119 -28.35 34.51 3.90
CA GLU A 119 -29.42 35.49 3.65
C GLU A 119 -29.00 36.41 2.51
#